data_AF-A0A550CI52-F1
#
_entry.id   AF-A0A550CI52-F1
#
_cell.length_a   1.000
_cell.length_b   1.000
_cell.length_c   1.000
_cell.angle_alpha   90.00
_cell.angle_beta   90.00
_cell.angle_gamma   90.00
#
_symmetry.space_group_name_H-M   'P 1'
#
loop_
_entity.id
_entity.type
_entity.pdbx_description
1 polymer ?
#
loop_
_entity_poly.entity_id
_entity_poly.type
_entity_poly.pdbx_seq_one_letter_code
_entity_poly.pdbx_strand_id
1 'polypeptide(L)'
;MYSFRRRSTFLPLFVLAALGTLYVLRRAPHDYVDAVVEYIPSNEVPVEQEFENEAYPPPPPAHPDKVEEVLAPPPPKHDFCKGTECGTGRWRARSPAFGALSELQKAYANKYDHVWQQCLIPASEQMPEAERKERESRRLVDVLNWEWVPSGGKLLMDFDALEFTIRMLKSPGGMILMGDSITRQWHVTMSWKLRQAGVIPEIDAPHLPHQDVPHFIRYTIHPNTPVREYLLKQAGVPESRLERPFLTMVENHLSIPHTDIRKITDTPADYPWDHKHPQVDAWHQYVKEMVAPVAGEEASVTEDSVVVMNTGAHWSRGVLYFLRRWEDPDVEMEKLHDAYRAMMRIHIDALGALPRLSVLYRSTAPGHPACERRLAPYADGPDAREKEADLPAHIMAETDDPDMKSVRRRWDWDQFSVHNEFWRAEIGRLMEERGKVAARAHEGMGNGVHGQADVAARAAGAKWYYLDIYDLSLQRPDAHDNPGTDCLHWCMPAVLDEWTRLLYHQLTMIEHGD
;
A
#
# COMPACT_ATOMS: atom_id res chain seq x y z
N MET A 1 -23.86 78.25 -0.03
CA MET A 1 -24.29 78.51 -1.42
C MET A 1 -23.96 77.27 -2.26
N TYR A 2 -25.00 76.69 -2.88
CA TYR A 2 -25.07 75.81 -4.05
C TYR A 2 -23.82 75.79 -4.98
N SER A 3 -23.45 74.76 -5.76
CA SER A 3 -24.13 73.58 -6.31
C SER A 3 -23.10 72.69 -7.05
N PHE A 4 -23.40 71.39 -7.08
CA PHE A 4 -23.00 70.34 -8.03
C PHE A 4 -22.47 70.74 -9.43
N ARG A 5 -21.52 69.95 -9.94
CA ARG A 5 -21.55 69.42 -11.33
C ARG A 5 -20.79 68.10 -11.51
N ARG A 6 -21.53 67.09 -11.98
CA ARG A 6 -21.06 65.81 -12.55
C ARG A 6 -20.29 66.02 -13.85
N ARG A 7 -19.30 65.16 -14.13
CA ARG A 7 -19.10 64.57 -15.47
C ARG A 7 -18.71 63.10 -15.37
N SER A 8 -19.43 62.30 -16.14
CA SER A 8 -19.24 60.89 -16.46
C SER A 8 -18.36 60.78 -17.71
N THR A 9 -17.54 59.72 -17.81
CA THR A 9 -17.11 59.03 -19.05
C THR A 9 -16.33 57.78 -18.61
N PHE A 10 -16.96 56.60 -18.69
CA PHE A 10 -16.72 55.56 -19.71
C PHE A 10 -15.29 54.95 -19.70
N LEU A 11 -15.16 53.85 -18.95
CA LEU A 11 -14.49 52.55 -19.23
C LEU A 11 -13.07 52.51 -19.86
N PRO A 12 -12.24 51.50 -19.47
CA PRO A 12 -12.51 50.15 -19.99
C PRO A 12 -12.42 49.02 -18.96
N LEU A 13 -13.47 48.21 -18.98
CA LEU A 13 -13.64 46.88 -18.38
C LEU A 13 -12.64 45.82 -18.89
N PHE A 14 -11.62 46.20 -19.67
CA PHE A 14 -10.66 45.27 -20.24
C PHE A 14 -9.50 44.90 -19.31
N VAL A 15 -9.27 45.65 -18.23
CA VAL A 15 -8.18 45.34 -17.27
C VAL A 15 -8.62 44.32 -16.21
N LEU A 16 -9.90 44.27 -15.85
CA LEU A 16 -10.40 43.32 -14.85
C LEU A 16 -10.68 41.92 -15.41
N ALA A 17 -10.99 41.80 -16.71
CA ALA A 17 -11.09 40.49 -17.35
C ALA A 17 -9.70 39.83 -17.55
N ALA A 18 -8.67 40.61 -17.91
CA ALA A 18 -7.32 40.09 -18.09
C ALA A 18 -6.65 39.67 -16.76
N LEU A 19 -6.92 40.37 -15.65
CA LEU A 19 -6.43 39.99 -14.33
C LEU A 19 -7.23 38.82 -13.73
N GLY A 20 -8.51 38.68 -14.05
CA GLY A 20 -9.32 37.53 -13.66
C GLY A 20 -8.91 36.23 -14.36
N THR A 21 -8.59 36.28 -15.66
CA THR A 21 -8.17 35.09 -16.43
C THR A 21 -6.74 34.64 -16.06
N LEU A 22 -5.84 35.56 -15.71
CA LEU A 22 -4.51 35.23 -15.17
C LEU A 22 -4.54 34.71 -13.73
N TYR A 23 -5.56 35.05 -12.95
CA TYR A 23 -5.76 34.52 -11.59
C TYR A 23 -6.41 33.12 -11.61
N VAL A 24 -7.28 32.83 -12.57
CA VAL A 24 -7.96 31.53 -12.71
C VAL A 24 -7.07 30.49 -13.43
N LEU A 25 -6.19 30.90 -14.35
CA LEU A 25 -5.23 29.97 -14.99
C LEU A 25 -3.99 29.64 -14.14
N ARG A 26 -3.84 30.24 -12.95
CA ARG A 26 -2.77 29.93 -11.99
C ARG A 26 -3.21 29.00 -10.86
N ARG A 27 -4.48 28.59 -10.86
CA ARG A 27 -5.04 27.55 -9.96
C ARG A 27 -5.53 26.38 -10.81
N ALA A 28 -4.58 25.63 -11.36
CA ALA A 28 -4.79 24.25 -11.77
C ALA A 28 -3.89 23.36 -10.89
N PRO A 29 -4.37 22.18 -10.46
CA PRO A 29 -3.79 21.40 -9.38
C PRO A 29 -2.58 20.59 -9.87
N HIS A 30 -1.39 21.19 -9.84
CA HIS A 30 -0.14 20.44 -10.03
C HIS A 30 0.69 20.30 -8.74
N ASP A 31 0.31 21.00 -7.66
CA ASP A 31 1.07 21.01 -6.40
C ASP A 31 0.91 19.74 -5.54
N TYR A 32 0.08 18.77 -5.93
CA TYR A 32 -0.10 17.53 -5.17
C TYR A 32 0.79 16.37 -5.62
N VAL A 33 1.42 16.47 -6.80
CA VAL A 33 2.30 15.42 -7.33
C VAL A 33 3.78 15.75 -7.06
N ASP A 34 4.11 17.03 -6.92
CA ASP A 34 5.48 17.52 -6.65
C ASP A 34 5.67 18.05 -5.22
N ALA A 35 4.78 17.71 -4.28
CA ALA A 35 5.10 17.86 -2.87
C ALA A 35 6.27 16.91 -2.55
N VAL A 36 7.49 17.42 -2.73
CA VAL A 36 8.67 17.00 -1.97
C VAL A 36 8.16 16.79 -0.57
N VAL A 37 8.31 15.57 -0.07
CA VAL A 37 8.06 15.26 1.33
C VAL A 37 8.90 16.25 2.12
N GLU A 38 8.28 17.34 2.60
CA GLU A 38 8.87 18.17 3.64
C GLU A 38 8.82 17.30 4.89
N TYR A 39 9.84 16.44 4.96
CA TYR A 39 10.22 15.70 6.14
C TYR A 39 10.36 16.72 7.26
N ILE A 40 9.51 16.61 8.27
CA ILE A 40 9.74 17.27 9.55
C ILE A 40 11.03 16.65 10.07
N PRO A 41 12.15 17.41 10.16
CA PRO A 41 13.39 16.85 10.64
C PRO A 41 13.19 16.42 12.08
N SER A 42 13.32 15.13 12.37
CA SER A 42 13.68 14.69 13.71
C SER A 42 15.16 14.99 13.94
N ASN A 43 15.52 16.27 14.00
CA ASN A 43 16.75 16.69 14.64
C ASN A 43 16.45 16.63 16.15
N GLU A 44 17.26 16.03 17.02
CA GLU A 44 18.72 16.06 17.07
C GLU A 44 19.24 14.72 17.63
N VAL A 45 20.06 14.00 16.85
CA VAL A 45 21.01 13.02 17.40
C VAL A 45 22.40 13.48 16.94
N PRO A 46 23.36 13.76 17.85
CA PRO A 46 24.70 14.15 17.44
C PRO A 46 25.38 12.98 16.72
N VAL A 47 25.77 13.23 15.48
CA VAL A 47 26.71 12.38 14.73
C VAL A 47 28.11 12.82 15.11
N GLU A 48 28.88 11.92 15.74
CA GLU A 48 30.33 11.81 15.56
C GLU A 48 30.85 10.61 16.37
N GLN A 49 31.16 9.51 15.67
CA GLN A 49 32.27 8.64 16.07
C GLN A 49 32.79 7.89 14.85
N GLU A 50 34.02 8.25 14.45
CA GLU A 50 34.81 7.52 13.47
C GLU A 50 35.03 6.09 14.00
N PHE A 51 34.59 5.07 13.26
CA PHE A 51 34.95 3.69 13.52
C PHE A 51 36.15 3.32 12.66
N GLU A 52 37.28 3.05 13.33
CA GLU A 52 38.45 2.42 12.73
C GLU A 52 38.08 1.04 12.20
N ASN A 53 38.56 0.73 11.00
CA ASN A 53 38.43 -0.57 10.35
C ASN A 53 39.09 -1.67 11.17
N GLU A 54 38.33 -2.42 11.98
CA GLU A 54 38.78 -3.70 12.51
C GLU A 54 38.58 -4.81 11.47
N ALA A 55 39.69 -5.45 11.11
CA ALA A 55 39.71 -6.61 10.22
C ALA A 55 38.99 -7.79 10.89
N TYR A 56 38.00 -8.35 10.19
CA TYR A 56 37.30 -9.56 10.60
C TYR A 56 38.27 -10.72 10.90
N PRO A 57 38.06 -11.48 12.00
CA PRO A 57 38.80 -12.70 12.24
C PRO A 57 38.42 -13.78 11.20
N PRO A 58 39.35 -14.68 10.83
CA PRO A 58 39.06 -15.77 9.90
C PRO A 58 38.02 -16.74 10.50
N PRO A 59 37.19 -17.37 9.65
CA PRO A 59 36.12 -18.25 10.11
C PRO A 59 36.67 -19.48 10.85
N PRO A 60 35.91 -20.01 11.83
CA PRO A 60 36.30 -21.23 12.54
C PRO A 60 36.29 -22.44 11.58
N PRO A 61 37.10 -23.48 11.86
CA PRO A 61 37.21 -24.65 11.01
C PRO A 61 35.90 -25.44 10.98
N ALA A 62 35.49 -25.81 9.77
CA ALA A 62 34.30 -26.61 9.50
C ALA A 62 34.34 -27.96 10.24
N HIS A 63 33.30 -28.25 11.01
CA HIS A 63 33.00 -29.61 11.47
C HIS A 63 32.26 -30.38 10.36
N PRO A 64 32.62 -31.64 10.09
CA PRO A 64 32.00 -32.43 9.03
C PRO A 64 30.68 -33.05 9.50
N ASP A 65 29.72 -33.04 8.57
CA ASP A 65 28.62 -33.99 8.38
C ASP A 65 27.57 -34.13 9.49
N LYS A 66 26.55 -33.28 9.38
CA LYS A 66 25.17 -33.79 9.26
C LYS A 66 24.53 -33.15 8.02
N VAL A 67 24.44 -33.94 6.96
CA VAL A 67 23.57 -33.64 5.83
C VAL A 67 22.14 -33.73 6.36
N GLU A 68 21.59 -32.58 6.74
CA GLU A 68 20.14 -32.43 6.80
C GLU A 68 19.64 -32.54 5.36
N GLU A 69 18.80 -33.55 5.14
CA GLU A 69 18.13 -33.79 3.88
C GLU A 69 17.23 -32.57 3.62
N VAL A 70 17.72 -31.64 2.79
CA VAL A 70 16.92 -30.54 2.24
C VAL A 70 15.81 -31.20 1.44
N LEU A 71 14.65 -31.37 2.07
CA LEU A 71 13.45 -31.81 1.38
C LEU A 71 13.15 -30.75 0.33
N ALA A 72 13.38 -31.12 -0.94
CA ALA A 72 13.00 -30.30 -2.07
C ALA A 72 11.53 -29.87 -1.92
N PRO A 73 11.18 -28.62 -2.26
CA PRO A 73 9.79 -28.18 -2.20
C PRO A 73 8.95 -29.15 -3.03
N PRO A 74 7.74 -29.52 -2.56
CA PRO A 74 6.87 -30.41 -3.30
C PRO A 74 6.66 -29.82 -4.71
N PRO A 75 6.67 -30.67 -5.76
CA PRO A 75 6.49 -30.18 -7.12
C PRO A 75 5.13 -29.46 -7.23
N PRO A 76 5.06 -28.36 -8.01
CA PRO A 76 3.83 -27.60 -8.16
C PRO A 76 2.73 -28.49 -8.74
N LYS A 77 1.57 -28.53 -8.08
CA LYS A 77 0.40 -29.30 -8.53
C LYS A 77 -0.40 -28.57 -9.63
N HIS A 78 -0.14 -27.29 -9.85
CA HIS A 78 -0.81 -26.40 -10.80
C HIS A 78 0.20 -25.49 -11.52
N ASP A 79 -0.12 -25.02 -12.73
CA ASP A 79 0.77 -24.12 -13.50
C ASP A 79 0.93 -22.75 -12.81
N PHE A 80 -0.10 -22.32 -12.07
CA PHE A 80 -0.17 -21.05 -11.37
C PHE A 80 -0.25 -21.26 -9.85
N CYS A 81 0.40 -20.36 -9.11
CA CYS A 81 0.27 -20.34 -7.65
C CYS A 81 -1.13 -19.86 -7.22
N LYS A 82 -1.57 -20.27 -6.03
CA LYS A 82 -2.88 -19.98 -5.44
C LYS A 82 -2.77 -19.46 -4.00
N GLY A 83 -3.61 -18.49 -3.69
CA GLY A 83 -3.73 -17.95 -2.33
C GLY A 83 -2.40 -17.45 -1.76
N THR A 84 -2.05 -17.94 -0.58
CA THR A 84 -0.84 -17.52 0.16
C THR A 84 0.46 -18.11 -0.41
N GLU A 85 0.41 -19.20 -1.17
CA GLU A 85 1.63 -19.81 -1.73
C GLU A 85 2.32 -18.88 -2.74
N CYS A 86 1.56 -17.95 -3.34
CA CYS A 86 2.07 -16.91 -4.21
C CYS A 86 2.99 -15.91 -3.50
N GLY A 87 2.75 -15.67 -2.21
CA GLY A 87 3.52 -14.77 -1.37
C GLY A 87 4.80 -15.39 -0.80
N THR A 88 4.96 -16.72 -0.92
CA THR A 88 6.12 -17.48 -0.44
C THR A 88 7.00 -17.94 -1.59
N GLY A 89 8.32 -17.83 -1.46
CA GLY A 89 9.20 -18.08 -2.59
C GLY A 89 10.59 -17.48 -2.40
N ARG A 90 11.20 -17.05 -3.50
CA ARG A 90 12.53 -16.43 -3.49
C ARG A 90 12.68 -15.38 -4.58
N TRP A 91 13.58 -14.44 -4.33
CA TRP A 91 14.05 -13.51 -5.36
C TRP A 91 15.08 -14.16 -6.25
N ARG A 92 15.00 -13.86 -7.55
CA ARG A 92 16.04 -14.20 -8.52
C ARG A 92 16.53 -12.93 -9.21
N ALA A 93 17.75 -12.96 -9.72
CA ALA A 93 18.21 -11.93 -10.62
C ALA A 93 17.28 -11.83 -11.84
N ARG A 94 16.91 -10.60 -12.21
CA ARG A 94 16.11 -10.28 -13.38
C ARG A 94 16.82 -10.77 -14.65
N SER A 95 16.04 -11.27 -15.61
CA SER A 95 16.55 -11.67 -16.91
C SER A 95 15.62 -11.17 -18.04
N PRO A 96 16.05 -10.24 -18.90
CA PRO A 96 17.38 -9.63 -18.95
C PRO A 96 17.57 -8.57 -17.85
N ALA A 97 18.76 -8.52 -17.25
CA ALA A 97 19.11 -7.48 -16.28
C ALA A 97 19.27 -6.12 -16.98
N PHE A 98 18.90 -5.05 -16.28
CA PHE A 98 19.26 -3.69 -16.65
C PHE A 98 20.76 -3.48 -16.40
N GLY A 99 21.50 -3.10 -17.45
CA GLY A 99 22.91 -2.76 -17.35
C GLY A 99 23.15 -1.35 -16.80
N ALA A 100 22.22 -0.42 -17.08
CA ALA A 100 22.35 1.00 -16.74
C ALA A 100 20.99 1.66 -16.46
N LEU A 101 21.03 2.85 -15.83
CA LEU A 101 19.85 3.65 -15.51
C LEU A 101 19.03 3.98 -16.77
N SER A 102 19.66 4.25 -17.90
CA SER A 102 18.97 4.59 -19.15
C SER A 102 18.10 3.44 -19.69
N GLU A 103 18.51 2.18 -19.49
CA GLU A 103 17.73 1.01 -19.89
C GLU A 103 16.51 0.84 -19.00
N LEU A 104 16.70 0.99 -17.68
CA LEU A 104 15.62 1.00 -16.69
C LEU A 104 14.62 2.12 -16.99
N GLN A 105 15.12 3.32 -17.23
CA GLN A 105 14.27 4.47 -17.55
C GLN A 105 13.47 4.25 -18.83
N LYS A 106 14.05 3.60 -19.83
CA LYS A 106 13.33 3.22 -21.04
C LYS A 106 12.23 2.20 -20.75
N ALA A 107 12.48 1.22 -19.88
CA ALA A 107 11.49 0.21 -19.51
C ALA A 107 10.32 0.78 -18.69
N TYR A 108 10.56 1.80 -17.88
CA TYR A 108 9.54 2.47 -17.07
C TYR A 108 9.03 3.78 -17.67
N ALA A 109 9.48 4.16 -18.87
CA ALA A 109 9.10 5.41 -19.50
C ALA A 109 7.59 5.51 -19.70
N ASN A 110 7.04 6.69 -19.36
CA ASN A 110 5.69 7.08 -19.73
C ASN A 110 5.69 8.56 -20.18
N LYS A 111 4.56 9.06 -20.69
CA LYS A 111 4.45 10.42 -21.25
C LYS A 111 4.05 11.50 -20.24
N TYR A 112 3.71 11.11 -19.02
CA TYR A 112 2.95 11.92 -18.07
C TYR A 112 3.72 12.24 -16.80
N ASP A 113 4.68 11.41 -16.41
CA ASP A 113 5.45 11.56 -15.17
C ASP A 113 6.96 11.40 -15.40
N HIS A 114 7.77 11.92 -14.48
CA HIS A 114 9.23 11.79 -14.47
C HIS A 114 9.67 10.42 -13.96
N VAL A 115 10.42 9.67 -14.77
CA VAL A 115 10.87 8.33 -14.39
C VAL A 115 11.79 8.41 -13.18
N TRP A 116 11.74 7.43 -12.28
CA TRP A 116 12.62 7.36 -11.12
C TRP A 116 14.10 7.50 -11.53
N GLN A 117 14.81 8.36 -10.83
CA GLN A 117 16.20 8.71 -11.14
C GLN A 117 17.18 8.07 -10.16
N GLN A 118 16.75 7.84 -8.93
CA GLN A 118 17.65 7.49 -7.84
C GLN A 118 16.94 6.72 -6.72
N CYS A 119 17.76 6.05 -5.91
CA CYS A 119 17.41 5.32 -4.69
C CYS A 119 18.47 5.70 -3.65
N LEU A 120 18.09 6.30 -2.52
CA LEU A 120 19.06 6.99 -1.65
C LEU A 120 20.11 6.03 -1.08
N ILE A 121 21.33 6.48 -0.88
CA ILE A 121 22.37 5.70 -0.20
C ILE A 121 22.42 6.07 1.30
N PRO A 122 23.08 5.27 2.15
CA PRO A 122 23.15 5.55 3.59
C PRO A 122 23.67 6.97 3.88
N ALA A 123 22.95 7.70 4.73
CA ALA A 123 23.22 9.12 5.02
C ALA A 123 24.59 9.37 5.69
N SER A 124 25.19 8.34 6.29
CA SER A 124 26.52 8.42 6.92
C SER A 124 27.66 8.61 5.92
N GLU A 125 27.44 8.43 4.62
CA GLU A 125 28.47 8.58 3.61
C GLU A 125 28.64 10.04 3.17
N GLN A 126 29.61 10.76 3.74
CA GLN A 126 30.00 12.08 3.22
C GLN A 126 30.74 11.92 1.89
N MET A 127 30.16 12.44 0.81
CA MET A 127 30.79 12.42 -0.52
C MET A 127 30.32 13.58 -1.40
N PRO A 128 31.06 13.91 -2.48
CA PRO A 128 30.64 14.90 -3.46
C PRO A 128 29.27 14.58 -4.07
N GLU A 129 28.46 15.59 -4.34
CA GLU A 129 27.08 15.43 -4.85
C GLU A 129 27.01 14.61 -6.15
N ALA A 130 27.99 14.78 -7.06
CA ALA A 130 28.05 14.04 -8.31
C ALA A 130 28.27 12.54 -8.09
N GLU A 131 29.16 12.18 -7.15
CA GLU A 131 29.42 10.78 -6.78
C GLU A 131 28.20 10.16 -6.09
N ARG A 132 27.54 10.93 -5.20
CA ARG A 132 26.30 10.49 -4.55
C ARG A 132 25.23 10.15 -5.59
N LYS A 133 24.95 11.06 -6.53
CA LYS A 133 23.94 10.83 -7.58
C LYS A 133 24.26 9.61 -8.43
N GLU A 134 25.53 9.36 -8.74
CA GLU A 134 25.96 8.18 -9.49
C GLU A 134 25.70 6.89 -8.69
N ARG A 135 26.06 6.85 -7.41
CA ARG A 135 25.80 5.69 -6.54
C ARG A 135 24.32 5.45 -6.32
N GLU A 136 23.53 6.49 -6.08
CA GLU A 136 22.07 6.37 -5.90
C GLU A 136 21.38 5.88 -7.19
N SER A 137 21.87 6.31 -8.36
CA SER A 137 21.43 5.82 -9.66
C SER A 137 21.78 4.34 -9.87
N ARG A 138 22.99 3.93 -9.47
CA ARG A 138 23.42 2.53 -9.54
C ARG A 138 22.61 1.65 -8.60
N ARG A 139 22.41 2.11 -7.36
CA ARG A 139 21.56 1.42 -6.37
C ARG A 139 20.16 1.19 -6.89
N LEU A 140 19.55 2.19 -7.54
CA LEU A 140 18.23 2.03 -8.16
C LEU A 140 18.22 0.87 -9.17
N VAL A 141 19.23 0.80 -10.06
CA VAL A 141 19.37 -0.29 -11.03
C VAL A 141 19.53 -1.65 -10.35
N ASP A 142 20.36 -1.73 -9.31
CA ASP A 142 20.62 -2.98 -8.57
C ASP A 142 19.36 -3.51 -7.86
N VAL A 143 18.62 -2.62 -7.19
CA VAL A 143 17.37 -2.96 -6.49
C VAL A 143 16.28 -3.46 -7.45
N LEU A 144 16.22 -2.91 -8.68
CA LEU A 144 15.22 -3.25 -9.70
C LEU A 144 15.61 -4.45 -10.59
N ASN A 145 16.80 -5.00 -10.39
CA ASN A 145 17.31 -6.20 -11.06
C ASN A 145 16.95 -7.51 -10.33
N TRP A 146 15.86 -7.50 -9.57
CA TRP A 146 15.33 -8.67 -8.88
C TRP A 146 13.87 -8.90 -9.26
N GLU A 147 13.52 -10.17 -9.48
CA GLU A 147 12.15 -10.63 -9.77
C GLU A 147 11.73 -11.69 -8.76
N TRP A 148 10.46 -11.65 -8.37
CA TRP A 148 9.89 -12.62 -7.45
C TRP A 148 9.55 -13.94 -8.16
N VAL A 149 9.83 -15.07 -7.50
CA VAL A 149 9.45 -16.41 -7.97
C VAL A 149 8.73 -17.15 -6.83
N PRO A 150 7.42 -17.41 -6.97
CA PRO A 150 6.68 -18.18 -5.98
C PRO A 150 7.15 -19.63 -5.87
N SER A 151 6.89 -20.25 -4.72
CA SER A 151 7.19 -21.66 -4.45
C SER A 151 6.18 -22.63 -5.08
N GLY A 152 4.89 -22.28 -5.06
CA GLY A 152 3.78 -23.17 -5.45
C GLY A 152 3.37 -23.16 -6.93
N GLY A 153 4.07 -22.42 -7.79
CA GLY A 153 3.74 -22.28 -9.20
C GLY A 153 4.28 -20.98 -9.79
N LYS A 154 3.79 -20.58 -10.97
CA LYS A 154 4.11 -19.28 -11.58
C LYS A 154 3.04 -18.24 -11.23
N LEU A 155 3.39 -16.96 -11.30
CA LEU A 155 2.39 -15.91 -11.43
C LEU A 155 1.83 -15.90 -12.86
N LEU A 156 0.55 -15.52 -13.00
CA LEU A 156 -0.23 -15.55 -14.24
C LEU A 156 0.50 -14.86 -15.37
N MET A 157 0.82 -13.56 -15.24
CA MET A 157 1.66 -12.77 -16.14
C MET A 157 2.11 -11.46 -15.44
N ASP A 158 2.79 -10.57 -16.17
CA ASP A 158 3.02 -9.17 -15.77
C ASP A 158 1.68 -8.41 -15.61
N PHE A 159 1.71 -7.30 -14.87
CA PHE A 159 0.53 -6.46 -14.65
C PHE A 159 0.03 -5.80 -15.95
N ASP A 160 -1.15 -6.20 -16.43
CA ASP A 160 -1.85 -5.51 -17.53
C ASP A 160 -2.74 -4.39 -16.99
N ALA A 161 -2.27 -3.16 -17.11
CA ALA A 161 -2.99 -1.98 -16.63
C ALA A 161 -4.31 -1.71 -17.39
N LEU A 162 -4.44 -2.11 -18.65
CA LEU A 162 -5.67 -1.91 -19.42
C LEU A 162 -6.75 -2.89 -18.97
N GLU A 163 -6.41 -4.18 -18.86
CA GLU A 163 -7.33 -5.20 -18.37
C GLU A 163 -7.73 -4.91 -16.92
N PHE A 164 -6.77 -4.54 -16.08
CA PHE A 164 -7.04 -4.09 -14.71
C PHE A 164 -8.05 -2.93 -14.69
N THR A 165 -7.86 -1.91 -15.52
CA THR A 165 -8.77 -0.76 -15.59
C THR A 165 -10.16 -1.18 -16.08
N ILE A 166 -10.24 -2.03 -17.10
CA ILE A 166 -11.50 -2.58 -17.63
C ILE A 166 -12.27 -3.30 -16.51
N ARG A 167 -11.59 -4.16 -15.75
CA ARG A 167 -12.16 -4.84 -14.58
C ARG A 167 -12.69 -3.80 -13.59
N MET A 168 -11.90 -2.79 -13.22
CA MET A 168 -12.34 -1.79 -12.24
C MET A 168 -13.56 -1.00 -12.69
N LEU A 169 -13.71 -0.74 -14.00
CA LEU A 169 -14.91 -0.12 -14.54
C LEU A 169 -16.16 -1.01 -14.41
N LYS A 170 -16.01 -2.34 -14.48
CA LYS A 170 -17.10 -3.29 -14.24
C LYS A 170 -17.50 -3.40 -12.76
N SER A 171 -16.80 -2.70 -11.85
CA SER A 171 -17.12 -2.64 -10.42
C SER A 171 -17.75 -1.28 -10.08
N PRO A 172 -18.80 -1.21 -9.23
CA PRO A 172 -19.42 0.07 -8.85
C PRO A 172 -18.43 1.09 -8.27
N GLY A 173 -17.57 0.65 -7.35
CA GLY A 173 -16.59 1.50 -6.67
C GLY A 173 -15.16 1.36 -7.21
N GLY A 174 -14.93 0.51 -8.22
CA GLY A 174 -13.58 0.19 -8.68
C GLY A 174 -12.74 -0.47 -7.59
N MET A 175 -11.48 -0.05 -7.48
CA MET A 175 -10.61 -0.42 -6.36
C MET A 175 -10.38 0.74 -5.39
N ILE A 176 -10.43 0.44 -4.10
CA ILE A 176 -10.18 1.35 -3.00
C ILE A 176 -8.96 0.84 -2.24
N LEU A 177 -7.82 1.53 -2.38
CA LEU A 177 -6.66 1.31 -1.52
C LEU A 177 -6.84 2.10 -0.24
N MET A 178 -6.68 1.44 0.91
CA MET A 178 -6.85 2.06 2.22
C MET A 178 -5.67 1.72 3.14
N GLY A 179 -5.05 2.73 3.72
CA GLY A 179 -4.05 2.50 4.75
C GLY A 179 -3.03 3.61 4.92
N ASP A 180 -1.86 3.22 5.38
CA ASP A 180 -0.73 4.07 5.73
C ASP A 180 0.11 4.58 4.54
N SER A 181 1.22 5.24 4.85
CA SER A 181 2.20 5.75 3.88
C SER A 181 2.79 4.66 2.97
N ILE A 182 2.90 3.41 3.43
CA ILE A 182 3.37 2.29 2.60
C ILE A 182 2.30 1.95 1.55
N THR A 183 1.02 1.97 1.93
CA THR A 183 -0.11 1.90 0.99
C THR A 183 -0.03 3.01 -0.06
N ARG A 184 0.33 4.23 0.37
CA ARG A 184 0.49 5.38 -0.53
C ARG A 184 1.63 5.17 -1.54
N GLN A 185 2.78 4.63 -1.11
CA GLN A 185 3.87 4.29 -2.05
C GLN A 185 3.42 3.27 -3.10
N TRP A 186 2.66 2.25 -2.66
CA TRP A 186 2.11 1.26 -3.58
C TRP A 186 1.11 1.86 -4.57
N HIS A 187 0.22 2.73 -4.09
CA HIS A 187 -0.71 3.48 -4.93
C HIS A 187 0.01 4.33 -6.00
N VAL A 188 1.11 5.01 -5.64
CA VAL A 188 1.94 5.77 -6.59
C VAL A 188 2.52 4.86 -7.67
N THR A 189 3.08 3.72 -7.28
CA THR A 189 3.63 2.72 -8.21
C THR A 189 2.59 2.19 -9.19
N MET A 190 1.38 1.92 -8.71
CA MET A 190 0.29 1.45 -9.57
C MET A 190 -0.24 2.56 -10.50
N SER A 191 -0.40 3.77 -10.00
CA SER A 191 -0.80 4.94 -10.81
C SER A 191 0.18 5.21 -11.94
N TRP A 192 1.48 5.00 -11.68
CA TRP A 192 2.52 5.05 -12.71
C TRP A 192 2.27 4.04 -13.83
N LYS A 193 2.00 2.77 -13.49
CA LYS A 193 1.73 1.72 -14.48
C LYS A 193 0.46 1.99 -15.30
N LEU A 194 -0.58 2.57 -14.69
CA LEU A 194 -1.78 3.01 -15.41
C LEU A 194 -1.43 4.02 -16.52
N ARG A 195 -0.64 5.05 -16.17
CA ARG A 195 -0.21 6.08 -17.12
C ARG A 195 0.75 5.56 -18.18
N GLN A 196 1.59 4.59 -17.84
CA GLN A 196 2.44 3.89 -18.81
C GLN A 196 1.61 3.21 -19.90
N ALA A 197 0.46 2.63 -19.54
CA ALA A 197 -0.49 2.04 -20.49
C ALA A 197 -1.41 3.07 -21.18
N GLY A 198 -1.21 4.37 -20.92
CA GLY A 198 -2.01 5.45 -21.50
C GLY A 198 -3.38 5.65 -20.84
N VAL A 199 -3.62 5.06 -19.66
CA VAL A 199 -4.79 5.37 -18.83
C VAL A 199 -4.46 6.65 -18.05
N ILE A 200 -5.09 7.77 -18.43
CA ILE A 200 -4.85 9.06 -17.78
C ILE A 200 -5.94 9.26 -16.73
N PRO A 201 -5.60 9.25 -15.43
CA PRO A 201 -6.59 9.56 -14.42
C PRO A 201 -6.84 11.08 -14.34
N GLU A 202 -8.10 11.44 -14.15
CA GLU A 202 -8.48 12.74 -13.61
C GLU A 202 -8.60 12.58 -12.10
N ILE A 203 -7.82 13.37 -11.36
CA ILE A 203 -7.72 13.28 -9.91
C ILE A 203 -8.73 14.25 -9.29
N ASP A 204 -9.58 13.73 -8.42
CA ASP A 204 -10.63 14.47 -7.71
C ASP A 204 -11.45 15.37 -8.63
N ALA A 205 -12.02 14.76 -9.67
CA ALA A 205 -12.84 15.46 -10.64
C ALA A 205 -13.94 16.29 -9.92
N PRO A 206 -14.20 17.56 -10.33
CA PRO A 206 -14.98 18.50 -9.53
C PRO A 206 -16.43 18.09 -9.22
N HIS A 207 -17.00 17.18 -10.01
CA HIS A 207 -18.37 16.68 -9.84
C HIS A 207 -18.50 15.56 -8.80
N LEU A 208 -17.38 14.99 -8.34
CA LEU A 208 -17.41 13.95 -7.31
C LEU A 208 -17.85 14.54 -5.96
N PRO A 209 -18.59 13.78 -5.12
CA PRO A 209 -18.94 14.21 -3.76
C PRO A 209 -17.68 14.35 -2.89
N HIS A 210 -17.77 14.82 -1.64
CA HIS A 210 -16.66 14.80 -0.66
C HIS A 210 -15.35 15.46 -1.15
N GLN A 211 -15.43 16.62 -1.80
CA GLN A 211 -14.26 17.38 -2.30
C GLN A 211 -13.43 18.00 -1.17
N ASP A 212 -14.02 18.14 0.01
CA ASP A 212 -13.47 18.78 1.20
C ASP A 212 -12.79 17.79 2.16
N VAL A 213 -12.83 16.49 1.84
CA VAL A 213 -12.25 15.45 2.68
C VAL A 213 -10.77 15.28 2.33
N PRO A 214 -9.83 15.69 3.21
CA PRO A 214 -8.41 15.50 2.97
C PRO A 214 -8.08 14.00 2.95
N HIS A 215 -7.00 13.63 2.24
CA HIS A 215 -6.50 12.25 2.19
C HIS A 215 -7.47 11.21 1.57
N PHE A 216 -8.54 11.68 0.92
CA PHE A 216 -9.49 10.88 0.16
C PHE A 216 -9.42 11.24 -1.33
N ILE A 217 -8.54 10.55 -2.05
CA ILE A 217 -8.16 10.90 -3.43
C ILE A 217 -8.82 9.93 -4.39
N ARG A 218 -9.57 10.44 -5.38
CA ARG A 218 -10.29 9.61 -6.35
C ARG A 218 -9.81 9.81 -7.77
N TYR A 219 -9.74 8.71 -8.50
CA TYR A 219 -9.23 8.66 -9.86
C TYR A 219 -10.38 8.24 -10.78
N THR A 220 -10.83 9.16 -11.64
CA THR A 220 -11.76 8.90 -12.74
C THR A 220 -10.99 8.81 -14.06
N ILE A 221 -11.64 8.40 -15.14
CA ILE A 221 -10.98 8.35 -16.46
C ILE A 221 -11.04 9.75 -17.08
N HIS A 222 -9.88 10.39 -17.25
CA HIS A 222 -9.82 11.72 -17.86
C HIS A 222 -10.38 11.68 -19.29
N PRO A 223 -11.17 12.68 -19.74
CA PRO A 223 -11.77 12.69 -21.08
C PRO A 223 -10.77 12.54 -22.23
N ASN A 224 -9.55 13.08 -22.07
CA ASN A 224 -8.47 12.98 -23.06
C ASN A 224 -7.65 11.68 -22.99
N THR A 225 -8.08 10.67 -22.22
CA THR A 225 -7.41 9.37 -22.15
C THR A 225 -7.36 8.73 -23.55
N PRO A 226 -6.17 8.46 -24.14
CA PRO A 226 -6.05 7.93 -25.50
C PRO A 226 -6.77 6.60 -25.72
N VAL A 227 -6.87 5.78 -24.68
CA VAL A 227 -7.53 4.47 -24.70
C VAL A 227 -9.00 4.52 -24.23
N ARG A 228 -9.60 5.70 -24.07
CA ARG A 228 -10.94 5.87 -23.48
C ARG A 228 -12.02 5.05 -24.20
N GLU A 229 -12.10 5.15 -25.52
CA GLU A 229 -13.08 4.42 -26.33
C GLU A 229 -12.88 2.90 -26.23
N TYR A 230 -11.61 2.47 -26.18
CA TYR A 230 -11.26 1.07 -25.98
C TYR A 230 -11.75 0.58 -24.61
N LEU A 231 -11.45 1.31 -23.53
CA LEU A 231 -11.89 0.98 -22.17
C LEU A 231 -13.42 0.86 -22.09
N LEU A 232 -14.15 1.86 -22.62
CA LEU A 232 -15.61 1.87 -22.62
C LEU A 232 -16.19 0.64 -23.35
N LYS A 233 -15.66 0.36 -24.55
CA LYS A 233 -16.10 -0.76 -25.38
C LYS A 233 -15.83 -2.11 -24.73
N GLN A 234 -14.64 -2.31 -24.17
CA GLN A 234 -14.25 -3.59 -23.56
C GLN A 234 -14.97 -3.83 -22.22
N ALA A 235 -15.16 -2.78 -21.42
CA ALA A 235 -15.87 -2.90 -20.15
C ALA A 235 -17.37 -3.13 -20.33
N GLY A 236 -17.96 -2.67 -21.45
CA GLY A 236 -19.39 -2.82 -21.70
C GLY A 236 -20.26 -2.02 -20.73
N VAL A 237 -19.73 -0.89 -20.24
CA VAL A 237 -20.36 0.01 -19.27
C VAL A 237 -20.88 1.28 -19.94
N PRO A 238 -21.87 1.98 -19.37
CA PRO A 238 -22.28 3.29 -19.87
C PRO A 238 -21.17 4.33 -19.67
N GLU A 239 -21.23 5.41 -20.45
CA GLU A 239 -20.23 6.49 -20.40
C GLU A 239 -20.15 7.16 -19.02
N SER A 240 -21.27 7.24 -18.30
CA SER A 240 -21.32 7.73 -16.91
C SER A 240 -20.34 7.01 -15.98
N ARG A 241 -20.01 5.75 -16.28
CA ARG A 241 -19.06 4.99 -15.45
C ARG A 241 -17.66 5.56 -15.51
N LEU A 242 -17.25 6.19 -16.62
CA LEU A 242 -15.92 6.82 -16.74
C LEU A 242 -15.79 8.07 -15.86
N GLU A 243 -16.91 8.70 -15.51
CA GLU A 243 -16.99 9.86 -14.62
C GLU A 243 -16.95 9.45 -13.13
N ARG A 244 -16.99 8.15 -12.83
CA ARG A 244 -16.94 7.63 -11.46
C ARG A 244 -15.57 7.03 -11.14
N PRO A 245 -15.16 6.99 -9.86
CA PRO A 245 -13.85 6.48 -9.48
C PRO A 245 -13.66 5.03 -9.94
N PHE A 246 -12.55 4.73 -10.60
CA PHE A 246 -12.11 3.35 -10.87
C PHE A 246 -10.96 2.94 -9.93
N LEU A 247 -10.26 3.93 -9.37
CA LEU A 247 -9.26 3.79 -8.31
C LEU A 247 -9.49 4.90 -7.27
N THR A 248 -9.37 4.56 -5.99
CA THR A 248 -9.47 5.51 -4.88
C THR A 248 -8.38 5.21 -3.86
N MET A 249 -7.73 6.25 -3.34
CA MET A 249 -6.79 6.17 -2.23
C MET A 249 -7.43 6.81 -0.99
N VAL A 250 -7.53 6.03 0.09
CA VAL A 250 -7.91 6.47 1.44
C VAL A 250 -6.65 6.39 2.30
N GLU A 251 -5.94 7.50 2.44
CA GLU A 251 -4.76 7.54 3.32
C GLU A 251 -5.21 7.77 4.77
N ASN A 252 -5.19 6.68 5.53
CA ASN A 252 -5.59 6.66 6.93
C ASN A 252 -4.64 5.71 7.69
N HIS A 253 -3.63 6.30 8.35
CA HIS A 253 -2.47 5.56 8.88
C HIS A 253 -2.81 4.61 10.02
N LEU A 254 -3.90 4.89 10.75
CA LEU A 254 -4.43 3.98 11.78
C LEU A 254 -5.72 3.30 11.35
N SER A 255 -6.17 3.54 10.11
CA SER A 255 -7.38 3.03 9.45
C SER A 255 -8.72 3.21 10.17
N ILE A 256 -8.74 3.72 11.40
CA ILE A 256 -9.95 4.04 12.18
C ILE A 256 -9.95 5.50 12.63
N PRO A 257 -11.14 6.10 12.84
CA PRO A 257 -11.23 7.47 13.34
C PRO A 257 -10.68 7.59 14.75
N HIS A 258 -10.21 8.79 15.08
CA HIS A 258 -9.71 9.14 16.41
C HIS A 258 -10.68 8.75 17.55
N THR A 259 -11.99 8.92 17.35
CA THR A 259 -13.01 8.59 18.36
C THR A 259 -13.06 7.11 18.69
N ASP A 260 -12.78 6.23 17.73
CA ASP A 260 -12.76 4.79 17.96
C ASP A 260 -11.42 4.34 18.53
N ILE A 261 -10.31 4.95 18.09
CA ILE A 261 -8.98 4.72 18.65
C ILE A 261 -9.01 4.91 20.18
N ARG A 262 -9.57 6.02 20.67
CA ARG A 262 -9.67 6.25 22.13
C ARG A 262 -10.46 5.17 22.86
N LYS A 263 -11.53 4.66 22.25
CA LYS A 263 -12.38 3.64 22.87
C LYS A 263 -11.64 2.32 23.02
N ILE A 264 -10.82 1.95 22.03
CA ILE A 264 -10.15 0.65 22.01
C ILE A 264 -8.83 0.63 22.79
N THR A 265 -8.25 1.80 23.09
CA THR A 265 -7.02 1.92 23.88
C THR A 265 -7.25 2.33 25.33
N ASP A 266 -8.50 2.43 25.77
CA ASP A 266 -8.91 2.92 27.10
C ASP A 266 -8.25 4.27 27.47
N THR A 267 -7.97 5.11 26.47
CA THR A 267 -7.29 6.39 26.68
C THR A 267 -8.27 7.42 27.25
N PRO A 268 -7.93 8.12 28.35
CA PRO A 268 -8.76 9.18 28.92
C PRO A 268 -9.14 10.26 27.90
N ALA A 269 -10.33 10.85 28.05
CA ALA A 269 -10.84 11.87 27.11
C ALA A 269 -10.00 13.16 27.10
N ASP A 270 -9.32 13.47 28.19
CA ASP A 270 -8.45 14.63 28.38
C ASP A 270 -6.99 14.39 27.94
N TYR A 271 -6.64 13.16 27.55
CA TYR A 271 -5.31 12.86 27.02
C TYR A 271 -5.08 13.61 25.69
N PRO A 272 -3.99 14.38 25.55
CA PRO A 272 -3.76 15.22 24.38
C PRO A 272 -3.60 14.39 23.10
N TRP A 273 -4.27 14.82 22.03
CA TRP A 273 -4.12 14.25 20.71
C TRP A 273 -3.23 15.15 19.86
N ASP A 274 -1.97 14.75 19.65
CA ASP A 274 -1.05 15.37 18.69
C ASP A 274 -0.66 14.36 17.61
N HIS A 275 -1.67 13.77 16.97
CA HIS A 275 -1.45 12.83 15.88
C HIS A 275 -1.46 13.61 14.57
N LYS A 276 -0.30 13.68 13.92
CA LYS A 276 -0.13 14.39 12.64
C LYS A 276 -0.34 13.50 11.43
N HIS A 277 -0.58 12.20 11.61
CA HIS A 277 -0.75 11.33 10.45
C HIS A 277 -2.14 11.48 9.81
N PRO A 278 -2.21 11.32 8.48
CA PRO A 278 -3.44 11.32 7.68
C PRO A 278 -4.57 10.48 8.27
N GLN A 279 -5.78 11.02 8.22
CA GLN A 279 -7.02 10.40 8.70
C GLN A 279 -8.19 10.72 7.80
N VAL A 280 -9.09 9.74 7.67
CA VAL A 280 -10.37 9.87 6.97
C VAL A 280 -11.44 9.26 7.86
N ASP A 281 -12.05 10.06 8.74
CA ASP A 281 -12.88 9.55 9.84
C ASP A 281 -14.11 8.75 9.38
N ALA A 282 -14.78 9.22 8.32
CA ALA A 282 -16.00 8.62 7.80
C ALA A 282 -15.73 7.65 6.62
N TRP A 283 -14.52 7.08 6.54
CA TRP A 283 -14.14 6.19 5.43
C TRP A 283 -15.16 5.09 5.14
N HIS A 284 -15.76 4.50 6.18
CA HIS A 284 -16.72 3.40 6.07
C HIS A 284 -18.01 3.82 5.35
N GLN A 285 -18.44 5.08 5.55
CA GLN A 285 -19.58 5.66 4.84
C GLN A 285 -19.24 5.86 3.37
N TYR A 286 -18.06 6.41 3.09
CA TYR A 286 -17.59 6.63 1.72
C TYR A 286 -17.43 5.31 0.95
N VAL A 287 -16.87 4.27 1.57
CA VAL A 287 -16.80 2.94 0.97
C VAL A 287 -18.20 2.41 0.68
N LYS A 288 -19.12 2.46 1.65
CA LYS A 288 -20.50 2.02 1.46
C LYS A 288 -21.21 2.73 0.31
N GLU A 289 -21.00 4.04 0.16
CA GLU A 289 -21.53 4.83 -0.95
C GLU A 289 -20.91 4.43 -2.30
N MET A 290 -19.58 4.26 -2.35
CA MET A 290 -18.86 3.94 -3.58
C MET A 290 -19.22 2.55 -4.13
N VAL A 291 -19.38 1.55 -3.25
CA VAL A 291 -19.66 0.17 -3.69
C VAL A 291 -21.11 -0.07 -4.11
N ALA A 292 -21.98 0.92 -3.91
CA ALA A 292 -23.37 0.87 -4.39
C ALA A 292 -23.45 1.14 -5.90
N PRO A 293 -24.13 0.28 -6.68
CA PRO A 293 -24.51 0.61 -8.05
C PRO A 293 -25.38 1.87 -8.12
N VAL A 294 -25.19 2.68 -9.16
CA VAL A 294 -26.02 3.87 -9.43
C VAL A 294 -27.06 3.54 -10.50
N ALA A 295 -28.20 4.25 -10.43
CA ALA A 295 -29.30 4.12 -11.37
C ALA A 295 -28.84 4.20 -12.83
N GLY A 296 -29.13 3.16 -13.61
CA GLY A 296 -28.75 3.03 -15.01
C GLY A 296 -27.47 2.22 -15.26
N GLU A 297 -26.69 1.92 -14.20
CA GLU A 297 -25.43 1.17 -14.32
C GLU A 297 -25.57 -0.29 -13.85
N GLU A 298 -26.66 -0.65 -13.16
CA GLU A 298 -26.78 -1.87 -12.34
C GLU A 298 -26.55 -3.16 -13.13
N ALA A 299 -26.96 -3.18 -14.41
CA ALA A 299 -26.80 -4.34 -15.28
C ALA A 299 -25.39 -4.46 -15.88
N SER A 300 -24.61 -3.36 -15.89
CA SER A 300 -23.29 -3.29 -16.54
C SER A 300 -22.15 -3.46 -15.55
N VAL A 301 -22.30 -2.94 -14.32
CA VAL A 301 -21.37 -3.23 -13.24
C VAL A 301 -21.67 -4.64 -12.75
N THR A 302 -20.81 -5.59 -13.11
CA THR A 302 -21.01 -7.04 -12.90
C THR A 302 -20.06 -7.61 -11.85
N GLU A 303 -18.96 -6.93 -11.56
CA GLU A 303 -17.93 -7.38 -10.64
C GLU A 303 -18.10 -6.79 -9.23
N ASP A 304 -17.40 -7.37 -8.27
CA ASP A 304 -17.30 -6.85 -6.90
C ASP A 304 -16.33 -5.67 -6.85
N SER A 305 -16.70 -4.61 -6.14
CA SER A 305 -15.75 -3.55 -5.78
C SER A 305 -14.67 -4.14 -4.88
N VAL A 306 -13.43 -3.65 -5.02
CA VAL A 306 -12.28 -4.18 -4.29
C VAL A 306 -11.82 -3.16 -3.27
N VAL A 307 -11.70 -3.58 -2.01
CA VAL A 307 -10.97 -2.81 -0.99
C VAL A 307 -9.68 -3.56 -0.70
N VAL A 308 -8.54 -2.91 -0.87
CA VAL A 308 -7.25 -3.45 -0.40
C VAL A 308 -6.80 -2.61 0.78
N MET A 309 -6.69 -3.23 1.96
CA MET A 309 -6.44 -2.51 3.19
C MET A 309 -5.21 -3.00 3.97
N ASN A 310 -4.55 -2.08 4.66
CA ASN A 310 -3.54 -2.33 5.69
C ASN A 310 -3.47 -1.13 6.64
N THR A 311 -2.84 -1.31 7.81
CA THR A 311 -2.60 -0.21 8.74
C THR A 311 -1.41 -0.51 9.66
N GLY A 312 -0.68 -1.61 9.47
CA GLY A 312 0.08 -2.23 10.57
C GLY A 312 1.35 -1.51 10.99
N ALA A 313 1.95 -0.67 10.13
CA ALA A 313 3.24 -0.04 10.40
C ALA A 313 3.20 0.94 11.59
N HIS A 314 2.03 1.52 11.87
CA HIS A 314 1.85 2.49 12.96
C HIS A 314 1.30 1.88 14.24
N TRP A 315 1.05 0.56 14.28
CA TRP A 315 0.57 -0.12 15.48
C TRP A 315 1.74 -0.64 16.31
N SER A 316 2.41 0.28 17.00
CA SER A 316 3.46 -0.02 17.97
C SER A 316 3.27 0.80 19.22
N ARG A 317 3.84 0.35 20.35
CA ARG A 317 3.86 1.10 21.62
C ARG A 317 4.63 2.42 21.49
N GLY A 318 5.49 2.55 20.49
CA GLY A 318 6.30 3.74 20.20
C GLY A 318 5.54 4.78 19.37
N VAL A 319 4.67 4.34 18.47
CA VAL A 319 3.89 5.22 17.58
C VAL A 319 2.51 5.53 18.18
N LEU A 320 1.84 4.54 18.78
CA LEU A 320 0.57 4.72 19.50
C LEU A 320 0.84 5.32 20.88
N TYR A 321 1.31 6.57 20.92
CA TYR A 321 1.69 7.26 22.15
C TYR A 321 0.54 7.39 23.18
N PHE A 322 -0.71 7.26 22.73
CA PHE A 322 -1.91 7.25 23.57
C PHE A 322 -2.24 5.89 24.20
N LEU A 323 -1.59 4.81 23.76
CA LEU A 323 -1.63 3.56 24.50
C LEU A 323 -1.02 3.83 25.86
N ARG A 324 -1.83 3.66 26.92
CA ARG A 324 -1.38 3.90 28.29
C ARG A 324 -0.10 3.11 28.53
N ARG A 325 0.94 3.77 29.04
CA ARG A 325 2.14 3.08 29.51
C ARG A 325 1.80 2.27 30.75
N TRP A 326 2.08 0.97 30.70
CA TRP A 326 1.97 0.08 31.84
C TRP A 326 3.36 -0.18 32.44
N GLU A 327 3.42 -0.44 33.74
CA GLU A 327 4.69 -0.76 34.41
C GLU A 327 5.26 -2.09 33.90
N ASP A 328 4.36 -3.04 33.59
CA ASP A 328 4.70 -4.32 32.99
C ASP A 328 4.64 -4.22 31.45
N PRO A 329 5.79 -4.37 30.74
CA PRO A 329 5.85 -4.31 29.29
C PRO A 329 5.03 -5.40 28.58
N ASP A 330 4.82 -6.55 29.23
CA ASP A 330 4.06 -7.66 28.66
C ASP A 330 2.57 -7.35 28.69
N VAL A 331 2.10 -6.73 29.78
CA VAL A 331 0.73 -6.21 29.87
C VAL A 331 0.49 -5.10 28.84
N GLU A 332 1.46 -4.20 28.65
CA GLU A 332 1.34 -3.17 27.61
C GLU A 332 1.26 -3.78 26.20
N MET A 333 2.05 -4.81 25.92
CA MET A 333 2.01 -5.53 24.65
C MET A 333 0.66 -6.23 24.44
N GLU A 334 0.12 -6.88 25.48
CA GLU A 334 -1.23 -7.47 25.43
C GLU A 334 -2.29 -6.41 25.12
N LYS A 335 -2.17 -5.20 25.69
CA LYS A 335 -3.08 -4.09 25.38
C LYS A 335 -2.96 -3.56 23.96
N LEU A 336 -1.75 -3.53 23.39
CA LEU A 336 -1.55 -3.26 21.97
C LEU A 336 -2.29 -4.29 21.11
N HIS A 337 -2.13 -5.58 21.43
CA HIS A 337 -2.77 -6.69 20.72
C HIS A 337 -4.29 -6.68 20.83
N ASP A 338 -4.83 -6.36 22.00
CA ASP A 338 -6.27 -6.16 22.23
C ASP A 338 -6.82 -5.02 21.37
N ALA A 339 -6.14 -3.86 21.37
CA ALA A 339 -6.51 -2.70 20.57
C ALA A 339 -6.45 -3.03 19.07
N TYR A 340 -5.40 -3.71 18.60
CA TYR A 340 -5.29 -4.13 17.21
C TYR A 340 -6.47 -5.02 16.79
N ARG A 341 -6.82 -6.03 17.59
CA ARG A 341 -8.02 -6.88 17.32
C ARG A 341 -9.32 -6.08 17.35
N ALA A 342 -9.45 -5.10 18.23
CA ALA A 342 -10.62 -4.26 18.26
C ALA A 342 -10.74 -3.40 16.98
N MET A 343 -9.64 -2.86 16.46
CA MET A 343 -9.60 -2.20 15.15
C MET A 343 -10.02 -3.15 14.03
N MET A 344 -9.52 -4.40 14.03
CA MET A 344 -9.93 -5.40 13.05
C MET A 344 -11.44 -5.63 13.06
N ARG A 345 -12.04 -5.77 14.25
CA ARG A 345 -13.49 -5.95 14.42
C ARG A 345 -14.27 -4.77 13.85
N ILE A 346 -13.81 -3.53 14.09
CA ILE A 346 -14.45 -2.33 13.51
C ILE A 346 -14.49 -2.41 11.98
N HIS A 347 -13.41 -2.86 11.34
CA HIS A 347 -13.37 -3.04 9.88
C HIS A 347 -14.31 -4.15 9.41
N ILE A 348 -14.29 -5.28 10.10
CA ILE A 348 -15.13 -6.44 9.79
C ILE A 348 -16.62 -6.07 9.92
N ASP A 349 -17.00 -5.36 10.97
CA ASP A 349 -18.38 -4.92 11.19
C ASP A 349 -18.81 -3.89 10.14
N ALA A 350 -17.94 -2.94 9.81
CA ALA A 350 -18.23 -1.88 8.84
C ALA A 350 -18.37 -2.40 7.39
N LEU A 351 -17.54 -3.36 7.00
CA LEU A 351 -17.46 -3.85 5.62
C LEU A 351 -18.19 -5.18 5.40
N GLY A 352 -18.28 -6.03 6.42
CA GLY A 352 -18.71 -7.42 6.30
C GLY A 352 -20.11 -7.60 5.74
N ALA A 353 -21.02 -6.68 6.05
CA ALA A 353 -22.40 -6.70 5.56
C ALA A 353 -22.57 -6.11 4.15
N LEU A 354 -21.53 -5.49 3.57
CA LEU A 354 -21.64 -4.84 2.26
C LEU A 354 -21.69 -5.90 1.15
N PRO A 355 -22.76 -5.96 0.34
CA PRO A 355 -22.81 -6.86 -0.79
C PRO A 355 -21.89 -6.35 -1.89
N ARG A 356 -21.46 -7.26 -2.77
CA ARG A 356 -20.62 -6.95 -3.94
C ARG A 356 -19.28 -6.28 -3.61
N LEU A 357 -18.68 -6.74 -2.52
CA LEU A 357 -17.41 -6.26 -2.02
C LEU A 357 -16.45 -7.43 -1.80
N SER A 358 -15.26 -7.31 -2.35
CA SER A 358 -14.10 -8.14 -2.03
C SER A 358 -13.10 -7.31 -1.25
N VAL A 359 -12.79 -7.73 -0.03
CA VAL A 359 -11.81 -7.09 0.85
C VAL A 359 -10.55 -7.94 0.87
N LEU A 360 -9.43 -7.36 0.46
CA LEU A 360 -8.11 -7.94 0.59
C LEU A 360 -7.40 -7.23 1.74
N TYR A 361 -7.11 -7.95 2.82
CA TYR A 361 -6.11 -7.48 3.77
C TYR A 361 -4.74 -7.80 3.18
N ARG A 362 -4.00 -6.75 2.82
CA ARG A 362 -2.57 -6.88 2.50
C ARG A 362 -1.83 -7.02 3.81
N SER A 363 -1.01 -8.05 3.93
CA SER A 363 -0.10 -8.19 5.07
C SER A 363 0.76 -6.93 5.24
N THR A 364 0.96 -6.50 6.47
CA THR A 364 1.88 -5.43 6.84
C THR A 364 3.27 -5.80 6.39
N ALA A 365 3.90 -4.96 5.57
CA ALA A 365 5.25 -5.19 5.12
C ALA A 365 6.23 -5.07 6.30
N PRO A 366 7.27 -5.91 6.38
CA PRO A 366 8.30 -5.74 7.38
C PRO A 366 9.12 -4.49 7.08
N GLY A 367 9.73 -3.92 8.11
CA GLY A 367 10.95 -3.15 7.91
C GLY A 367 12.15 -3.91 8.41
N HIS A 368 13.32 -3.42 8.04
CA HIS A 368 14.60 -4.08 8.29
C HIS A 368 15.51 -3.14 9.04
N PRO A 369 15.45 -3.12 10.39
CA PRO A 369 16.39 -2.34 11.18
C PRO A 369 17.83 -2.63 10.74
N ALA A 370 18.64 -1.58 10.60
CA ALA A 370 19.98 -1.64 9.99
C ALA A 370 20.01 -2.05 8.50
N CYS A 371 18.98 -1.69 7.73
CA CYS A 371 18.88 -2.00 6.31
C CYS A 371 20.07 -1.51 5.47
N GLU A 372 20.80 -0.48 5.91
CA GLU A 372 22.02 0.02 5.26
C GLU A 372 23.14 -1.03 5.15
N ARG A 373 23.09 -2.09 5.98
CA ARG A 373 24.09 -3.17 5.97
C ARG A 373 23.85 -4.21 4.88
N ARG A 374 22.76 -4.08 4.12
CA ARG A 374 22.37 -5.07 3.11
C ARG A 374 22.22 -4.40 1.75
N LEU A 375 22.97 -4.91 0.78
CA LEU A 375 22.97 -4.41 -0.61
C LEU A 375 22.30 -5.39 -1.60
N ALA A 376 21.81 -6.51 -1.09
CA ALA A 376 21.13 -7.54 -1.88
C ALA A 376 20.04 -8.22 -1.03
N PRO A 377 19.08 -8.90 -1.69
CA PRO A 377 18.08 -9.72 -1.00
C PRO A 377 18.70 -10.80 -0.12
N TYR A 378 17.92 -11.28 0.84
CA TYR A 378 18.18 -12.56 1.49
C TYR A 378 18.05 -13.71 0.48
N ALA A 379 18.69 -14.85 0.79
CA ALA A 379 18.75 -15.98 -0.13
C ALA A 379 17.35 -16.58 -0.38
N ASP A 380 16.55 -16.68 0.69
CA ASP A 380 15.17 -17.16 0.69
C ASP A 380 14.47 -16.77 2.01
N GLY A 381 13.22 -17.21 2.17
CA GLY A 381 12.40 -16.93 3.35
C GLY A 381 12.99 -17.46 4.67
N PRO A 382 13.48 -18.71 4.74
CA PRO A 382 14.19 -19.22 5.91
C PRO A 382 15.40 -18.36 6.33
N ASP A 383 16.28 -18.02 5.38
CA ASP A 383 17.46 -17.16 5.61
C ASP A 383 17.04 -15.78 6.15
N ALA A 384 15.98 -15.20 5.58
CA ALA A 384 15.44 -13.93 6.03
C ALA A 384 14.92 -14.01 7.47
N ARG A 385 14.14 -15.03 7.84
CA ARG A 385 13.61 -15.20 9.20
C ARG A 385 14.70 -15.43 10.23
N GLU A 386 15.76 -16.14 9.87
CA GLU A 386 16.90 -16.35 10.75
C GLU A 386 17.63 -15.02 11.02
N LYS A 387 17.91 -14.25 9.96
CA LYS A 387 18.64 -12.98 10.08
C LYS A 387 17.83 -11.85 10.71
N GLU A 388 16.51 -11.90 10.56
CA GLU A 388 15.54 -10.97 11.18
C GLU A 388 14.95 -11.53 12.48
N ALA A 389 15.54 -12.60 13.06
CA ALA A 389 15.17 -13.07 14.37
C ALA A 389 15.67 -12.11 15.46
N ASP A 390 14.95 -12.07 16.58
CA ASP A 390 15.32 -11.30 17.78
C ASP A 390 15.65 -9.81 17.52
N LEU A 391 14.90 -9.19 16.59
CA LEU A 391 15.05 -7.78 16.24
C LEU A 391 15.11 -6.83 17.44
N PRO A 392 14.26 -6.96 18.47
CA PRO A 392 14.36 -6.08 19.63
C PRO A 392 15.74 -6.12 20.30
N ALA A 393 16.34 -7.30 20.47
CA ALA A 393 17.67 -7.42 21.06
C ALA A 393 18.74 -6.82 20.15
N HIS A 394 18.69 -7.09 18.85
CA HIS A 394 19.65 -6.56 17.87
C HIS A 394 19.64 -5.03 17.84
N ILE A 395 18.47 -4.40 17.73
CA ILE A 395 18.33 -2.93 17.67
C ILE A 395 18.80 -2.27 18.97
N MET A 396 18.54 -2.90 20.12
CA MET A 396 19.01 -2.41 21.42
C MET A 396 20.52 -2.54 21.60
N ALA A 397 21.18 -3.48 20.92
CA ALA A 397 22.63 -3.67 21.01
C ALA A 397 23.44 -2.62 20.23
N GLU A 398 22.80 -1.86 19.33
CA GLU A 398 23.47 -0.86 18.48
C GLU A 398 23.78 0.48 19.16
N THR A 399 23.26 0.69 20.37
CA THR A 399 23.49 1.92 21.13
C THR A 399 23.64 1.56 22.59
N ASP A 400 24.48 2.26 23.34
CA ASP A 400 24.57 2.13 24.80
C ASP A 400 23.68 3.12 25.55
N ASP A 401 23.06 4.06 24.84
CA ASP A 401 22.18 5.07 25.42
C ASP A 401 20.88 4.41 25.93
N PRO A 402 20.59 4.47 27.26
CA PRO A 402 19.42 3.84 27.85
C PRO A 402 18.09 4.44 27.38
N ASP A 403 18.06 5.74 27.06
CA ASP A 403 16.85 6.40 26.56
C ASP A 403 16.56 5.95 25.12
N MET A 404 17.61 5.85 24.30
CA MET A 404 17.48 5.30 22.95
C MET A 404 17.07 3.82 22.95
N LYS A 405 17.61 2.99 23.85
CA LYS A 405 17.16 1.60 24.03
C LYS A 405 15.68 1.53 24.39
N SER A 406 15.23 2.38 25.32
CA SER A 406 13.83 2.46 25.75
C SER A 406 12.90 2.84 24.60
N VAL A 407 13.27 3.85 23.80
CA VAL A 407 12.52 4.24 22.61
C VAL A 407 12.49 3.11 21.59
N ARG A 408 13.66 2.59 21.18
CA ARG A 408 13.82 1.54 20.16
C ARG A 408 13.03 0.27 20.47
N ARG A 409 13.02 -0.18 21.73
CA ARG A 409 12.25 -1.36 22.17
C ARG A 409 10.76 -1.23 21.91
N ARG A 410 10.22 -0.01 21.87
CA ARG A 410 8.79 0.26 21.68
C ARG A 410 8.39 0.40 20.22
N TRP A 411 9.33 0.41 19.27
CA TRP A 411 8.98 0.42 17.85
C TRP A 411 8.32 -0.88 17.39
N ASP A 412 8.51 -1.97 18.15
CA ASP A 412 7.77 -3.22 17.98
C ASP A 412 7.89 -3.81 16.56
N TRP A 413 9.09 -3.73 15.97
CA TRP A 413 9.39 -4.23 14.62
C TRP A 413 9.06 -5.72 14.42
N ASP A 414 9.07 -6.50 15.50
CA ASP A 414 8.72 -7.92 15.52
C ASP A 414 7.19 -8.17 15.47
N GLN A 415 6.37 -7.16 15.75
CA GLN A 415 4.91 -7.29 15.82
C GLN A 415 4.22 -7.27 14.46
N PHE A 416 4.89 -6.91 13.37
CA PHE A 416 4.29 -6.93 12.04
C PHE A 416 3.79 -8.33 11.65
N SER A 417 4.60 -9.36 11.91
CA SER A 417 4.22 -10.77 11.65
C SER A 417 3.05 -11.23 12.53
N VAL A 418 3.01 -10.76 13.77
CA VAL A 418 1.97 -11.07 14.76
C VAL A 418 0.63 -10.47 14.34
N HIS A 419 0.60 -9.19 13.97
CA HIS A 419 -0.57 -8.51 13.42
C HIS A 419 -1.08 -9.17 12.13
N ASN A 420 -0.16 -9.61 11.27
CA ASN A 420 -0.47 -10.34 10.06
C ASN A 420 -1.17 -11.66 10.32
N GLU A 421 -0.77 -12.39 11.36
CA GLU A 421 -1.40 -13.66 11.75
C GLU A 421 -2.82 -13.45 12.30
N PHE A 422 -3.06 -12.36 13.06
CA PHE A 422 -4.41 -12.05 13.53
C PHE A 422 -5.38 -11.91 12.36
N TRP A 423 -5.02 -11.13 11.34
CA TRP A 423 -5.83 -10.98 10.13
C TRP A 423 -5.98 -12.28 9.35
N ARG A 424 -4.89 -13.04 9.18
CA ARG A 424 -4.92 -14.32 8.46
C ARG A 424 -5.92 -15.29 9.11
N ALA A 425 -5.82 -15.48 10.42
CA ALA A 425 -6.69 -16.38 11.17
C ALA A 425 -8.15 -15.92 11.11
N GLU A 426 -8.41 -14.62 11.31
CA GLU A 426 -9.76 -14.08 11.33
C GLU A 426 -10.43 -14.11 9.94
N ILE A 427 -9.69 -13.83 8.88
CA ILE A 427 -10.18 -13.96 7.50
C ILE A 427 -10.55 -15.42 7.20
N GLY A 428 -9.71 -16.38 7.63
CA GLY A 428 -10.01 -17.80 7.51
C GLY A 428 -11.35 -18.16 8.18
N ARG A 429 -11.57 -17.69 9.41
CA ARG A 429 -12.82 -17.89 10.15
C ARG A 429 -14.02 -17.28 9.42
N LEU A 430 -13.91 -16.02 8.98
CA LEU A 430 -14.97 -15.31 8.26
C LEU A 430 -15.38 -16.03 6.98
N MET A 431 -14.42 -16.52 6.20
CA MET A 431 -14.70 -17.19 4.94
C MET A 431 -15.27 -18.60 5.14
N GLU A 432 -14.87 -19.32 6.18
CA GLU A 432 -15.50 -20.58 6.56
C GLU A 432 -16.97 -20.39 6.96
N GLU A 433 -17.26 -19.38 7.79
CA GLU A 433 -18.62 -19.04 8.21
C GLU A 433 -19.49 -18.62 7.02
N ARG A 434 -18.95 -17.78 6.15
CA ARG A 434 -19.60 -17.36 4.91
C ARG A 434 -19.95 -18.56 4.03
N GLY A 435 -19.03 -19.53 3.90
CA GLY A 435 -19.27 -20.77 3.17
C GLY A 435 -20.43 -21.59 3.75
N LYS A 436 -20.52 -21.69 5.08
CA LYS A 436 -21.63 -22.36 5.78
C LYS A 436 -22.97 -21.64 5.55
N VAL A 437 -22.98 -20.31 5.57
CA VAL A 437 -24.20 -19.51 5.29
C VAL A 437 -24.65 -19.71 3.84
N ALA A 438 -23.72 -19.66 2.89
CA ALA A 438 -24.02 -19.87 1.47
C ALA A 438 -24.58 -21.28 1.20
N ALA A 439 -24.00 -22.32 1.83
CA ALA A 439 -24.48 -23.70 1.71
C ALA A 439 -25.91 -23.87 2.25
N ARG A 440 -26.22 -23.31 3.43
CA ARG A 440 -27.58 -23.34 3.99
C ARG A 440 -28.60 -22.61 3.13
N ALA A 441 -28.22 -21.47 2.55
CA ALA A 441 -29.08 -20.74 1.64
C ALA A 441 -29.39 -21.56 0.38
N HIS A 442 -28.40 -22.30 -0.14
CA HIS A 442 -28.58 -23.20 -1.28
C HIS A 442 -29.48 -24.41 -0.95
N GLU A 443 -29.35 -25.01 0.24
CA GLU A 443 -30.21 -26.14 0.66
C GLU A 443 -31.69 -25.73 0.84
N GLY A 444 -31.96 -24.49 1.24
CA GLY A 444 -33.32 -23.95 1.36
C GLY A 444 -33.98 -23.59 0.03
N MET A 445 -33.22 -23.51 -1.07
CA MET A 445 -33.69 -23.13 -2.40
C MET A 445 -33.69 -24.39 -3.30
N GLY A 446 -34.84 -25.03 -3.45
CA GLY A 446 -34.98 -26.25 -4.28
C GLY A 446 -34.45 -26.07 -5.71
N ASN A 447 -34.08 -27.19 -6.36
CA ASN A 447 -33.47 -27.27 -7.70
C ASN A 447 -34.19 -26.42 -8.77
N GLY A 448 -33.82 -25.16 -8.94
CA GLY A 448 -34.35 -24.35 -10.02
C GLY A 448 -33.83 -22.92 -10.01
N VAL A 449 -33.09 -22.57 -11.07
CA VAL A 449 -32.66 -21.22 -11.49
C VAL A 449 -31.23 -20.82 -11.06
N HIS A 450 -30.29 -20.95 -12.01
CA HIS A 450 -28.87 -20.53 -11.89
C HIS A 450 -28.65 -19.07 -11.46
N GLY A 451 -29.64 -18.18 -11.59
CA GLY A 451 -29.56 -16.80 -11.12
C GLY A 451 -29.76 -16.60 -9.60
N GLN A 452 -30.32 -17.59 -8.89
CA GLN A 452 -30.59 -17.46 -7.44
C GLN A 452 -29.34 -17.72 -6.59
N ALA A 453 -28.40 -18.51 -7.09
CA ALA A 453 -27.15 -18.80 -6.38
C ALA A 453 -26.26 -17.55 -6.22
N ASP A 454 -26.19 -16.67 -7.22
CA ASP A 454 -25.45 -15.40 -7.13
C ASP A 454 -26.13 -14.42 -6.16
N VAL A 455 -27.47 -14.39 -6.14
CA VAL A 455 -28.23 -13.58 -5.17
C VAL A 455 -28.00 -14.06 -3.73
N ALA A 456 -28.05 -15.37 -3.49
CA ALA A 456 -27.77 -15.98 -2.19
C ALA A 456 -26.30 -15.76 -1.77
N ALA A 457 -25.36 -15.88 -2.71
CA ALA A 457 -23.96 -15.60 -2.46
C ALA A 457 -23.73 -14.13 -2.11
N ARG A 458 -24.40 -13.18 -2.77
CA ARG A 458 -24.31 -11.73 -2.46
C ARG A 458 -24.97 -11.37 -1.14
N ALA A 459 -26.01 -12.10 -0.72
CA ALA A 459 -26.65 -11.93 0.58
C ALA A 459 -25.75 -12.34 1.75
N ALA A 460 -24.70 -13.14 1.50
CA ALA A 460 -23.73 -13.56 2.52
C ALA A 460 -22.69 -12.47 2.87
N GLY A 461 -22.80 -11.26 2.30
CA GLY A 461 -21.91 -10.14 2.58
C GLY A 461 -20.59 -10.19 1.83
N ALA A 462 -19.63 -9.40 2.31
CA ALA A 462 -18.33 -9.22 1.70
C ALA A 462 -17.51 -10.52 1.66
N LYS A 463 -16.66 -10.66 0.64
CA LYS A 463 -15.66 -11.72 0.54
C LYS A 463 -14.34 -11.19 1.11
N TRP A 464 -13.65 -11.97 1.90
CA TRP A 464 -12.40 -11.59 2.55
C TRP A 464 -11.26 -12.46 2.05
N TYR A 465 -10.13 -11.83 1.75
CA TYR A 465 -8.94 -12.49 1.25
C TYR A 465 -7.71 -11.93 1.94
N TYR A 466 -6.69 -12.77 2.07
CA TYR A 466 -5.40 -12.40 2.62
C TYR A 466 -4.38 -12.31 1.50
N LEU A 467 -3.92 -11.09 1.21
CA LEU A 467 -2.85 -10.81 0.24
C LEU A 467 -1.51 -10.84 0.99
N ASP A 468 -0.82 -11.98 0.89
CA ASP A 468 0.45 -12.22 1.57
C ASP A 468 1.62 -11.60 0.79
N ILE A 469 2.06 -10.42 1.20
CA ILE A 469 3.29 -9.77 0.71
C ILE A 469 4.43 -9.85 1.72
N TYR A 470 4.25 -10.54 2.85
CA TYR A 470 5.19 -10.46 3.96
C TYR A 470 6.52 -11.14 3.62
N ASP A 471 6.48 -12.42 3.24
CA ASP A 471 7.71 -13.21 2.99
C ASP A 471 8.54 -12.64 1.83
N LEU A 472 7.90 -12.27 0.73
CA LEU A 472 8.61 -11.62 -0.39
C LEU A 472 9.25 -10.28 0.02
N SER A 473 8.62 -9.51 0.92
CA SER A 473 9.14 -8.21 1.35
C SER A 473 10.22 -8.37 2.42
N LEU A 474 10.10 -9.37 3.30
CA LEU A 474 11.10 -9.72 4.33
C LEU A 474 12.45 -10.09 3.72
N GLN A 475 12.44 -10.61 2.50
CA GLN A 475 13.67 -10.94 1.80
C GLN A 475 14.40 -9.71 1.22
N ARG A 476 13.89 -8.47 1.39
CA ARG A 476 14.35 -7.28 0.66
C ARG A 476 14.86 -6.12 1.52
N PRO A 477 15.77 -6.36 2.49
CA PRO A 477 16.37 -5.26 3.25
C PRO A 477 17.11 -4.24 2.35
N ASP A 478 17.59 -4.68 1.19
CA ASP A 478 18.28 -3.86 0.19
C ASP A 478 17.40 -2.79 -0.46
N ALA A 479 16.07 -2.95 -0.42
CA ALA A 479 15.14 -2.18 -1.22
C ALA A 479 14.50 -0.98 -0.49
N HIS A 480 14.96 -0.63 0.72
CA HIS A 480 14.42 0.50 1.47
C HIS A 480 14.78 1.87 0.86
N ASP A 481 13.94 2.87 1.04
CA ASP A 481 14.10 4.16 0.35
C ASP A 481 15.34 4.93 0.83
N ASN A 482 15.53 5.03 2.14
CA ASN A 482 16.60 5.82 2.78
C ASN A 482 17.35 5.00 3.84
N PRO A 483 18.25 4.10 3.45
CA PRO A 483 18.89 3.17 4.39
C PRO A 483 19.62 3.86 5.54
N GLY A 484 19.51 3.31 6.75
CA GLY A 484 20.06 3.89 7.98
C GLY A 484 19.22 4.99 8.61
N THR A 485 18.27 5.58 7.87
CA THR A 485 17.31 6.58 8.38
C THR A 485 15.88 6.05 8.38
N ASP A 486 15.47 5.45 7.26
CA ASP A 486 14.15 4.90 7.02
C ASP A 486 14.29 3.50 6.43
N CYS A 487 14.12 2.52 7.31
CA CYS A 487 14.08 1.10 6.96
C CYS A 487 12.65 0.56 6.97
N LEU A 488 11.66 1.41 6.71
CA LEU A 488 10.25 1.02 6.62
C LEU A 488 9.72 1.27 5.20
N HIS A 489 9.99 2.44 4.64
CA HIS A 489 9.57 2.80 3.30
C HIS A 489 10.47 2.19 2.23
N TRP A 490 9.91 2.01 1.04
CA TRP A 490 10.54 1.30 -0.05
C TRP A 490 10.99 2.24 -1.14
N CYS A 491 12.15 1.94 -1.71
CA CYS A 491 12.57 2.52 -2.97
C CYS A 491 11.56 2.15 -4.06
N MET A 492 11.19 3.11 -4.91
CA MET A 492 10.14 2.90 -5.92
C MET A 492 10.74 2.67 -7.32
N PRO A 493 10.17 1.76 -8.13
CA PRO A 493 9.00 0.92 -7.85
C PRO A 493 9.31 -0.44 -7.16
N ALA A 494 10.59 -0.83 -7.07
CA ALA A 494 11.13 -2.05 -6.46
C ALA A 494 10.12 -3.15 -6.04
N VAL A 495 9.94 -3.38 -4.73
CA VAL A 495 9.05 -4.45 -4.20
C VAL A 495 7.57 -4.16 -4.45
N LEU A 496 7.19 -2.89 -4.58
CA LEU A 496 5.81 -2.44 -4.81
C LEU A 496 5.33 -2.84 -6.21
N ASP A 497 6.26 -2.98 -7.16
CA ASP A 497 6.00 -3.52 -8.49
C ASP A 497 5.50 -4.98 -8.39
N GLU A 498 6.17 -5.78 -7.56
CA GLU A 498 5.81 -7.18 -7.32
C GLU A 498 4.53 -7.31 -6.49
N TRP A 499 4.26 -6.39 -5.56
CA TRP A 499 2.94 -6.34 -4.88
C TRP A 499 1.81 -6.10 -5.87
N THR A 500 2.03 -5.23 -6.87
CA THR A 500 1.05 -4.94 -7.92
C THR A 500 0.80 -6.18 -8.79
N ARG A 501 1.86 -6.90 -9.16
CA ARG A 501 1.75 -8.17 -9.90
C ARG A 501 1.02 -9.23 -9.10
N LEU A 502 1.35 -9.38 -7.82
CA LEU A 502 0.70 -10.33 -6.93
C LEU A 502 -0.79 -10.03 -6.73
N LEU A 503 -1.15 -8.76 -6.49
CA LEU A 503 -2.56 -8.35 -6.37
C LEU A 503 -3.34 -8.69 -7.65
N TYR A 504 -2.82 -8.31 -8.81
CA TYR A 504 -3.50 -8.57 -10.08
C TYR A 504 -3.66 -10.07 -10.33
N HIS A 505 -2.60 -10.86 -10.10
CA HIS A 505 -2.67 -12.33 -10.13
C HIS A 505 -3.79 -12.86 -9.22
N GLN A 506 -3.80 -12.45 -7.95
CA GLN A 506 -4.81 -12.93 -7.00
C GLN A 506 -6.23 -12.55 -7.41
N LEU A 507 -6.45 -11.32 -7.90
CA LEU A 507 -7.76 -10.91 -8.40
C LEU A 507 -8.23 -11.79 -9.56
N THR A 508 -7.36 -12.05 -10.54
CA THR A 508 -7.64 -12.94 -11.66
C THR A 508 -7.98 -14.36 -11.19
N MET A 509 -7.21 -14.92 -10.25
CA MET A 509 -7.47 -16.26 -9.70
C MET A 509 -8.81 -16.32 -8.94
N ILE A 510 -9.13 -15.29 -8.16
CA ILE A 510 -10.40 -15.20 -7.41
C ILE A 510 -11.60 -15.18 -8.35
N GLU A 511 -11.49 -14.49 -9.49
CA GLU A 511 -12.59 -14.28 -10.43
C GLU A 511 -12.80 -15.46 -11.39
N HIS A 512 -11.71 -16.13 -11.79
CA HIS A 512 -11.77 -17.24 -12.73
C HIS A 512 -11.86 -18.63 -12.08
N GLY A 513 -11.77 -18.71 -10.75
CA GLY A 513 -12.21 -19.88 -9.99
C GLY A 513 -11.33 -21.12 -10.11
N ASP A 514 -10.01 -20.94 -10.07
CA ASP A 514 -9.04 -22.05 -10.02
C ASP A 514 -8.64 -22.44 -8.59
#